data_AF-A0A3D0SLF4-F1
#
_entry.id   AF-A0A3D0SLF4-F1
#
_cell.length_a   1.000
_cell.length_b   1.000
_cell.length_c   1.000
_cell.angle_alpha   90.00
_cell.angle_beta   90.00
_cell.angle_gamma   90.00
#
_symmetry.space_group_name_H-M   'P 1'
#
loop_
_entity.id
_entity.type
_entity.pdbx_description
1 polymer ?
#
loop_
_entity_poly.entity_id
_entity_poly.type
_entity_poly.pdbx_seq_one_letter_code
_entity_poly.pdbx_strand_id
1 'polypeptide(L)'
;KGGAYTREHFFGKYEELKQMVSHLSDEDIWRLNRGGHDPHKIYAAYAAATKHTGQPTVILAKTVKGYGMGVAGEGKNITHSQKKMGEQALRD
;
A
#
# COMPACT_ATOMS: atom_id res chain seq x y z
N LYS A 1 -11.04 3.24 -3.84
CA LYS A 1 -11.50 4.31 -2.91
C LYS A 1 -10.31 5.24 -2.71
N GLY A 2 -10.45 6.56 -2.87
CA GLY A 2 -9.32 7.51 -2.94
C GLY A 2 -8.95 8.18 -1.61
N GLY A 3 -8.12 9.22 -1.67
CA GLY A 3 -7.62 9.96 -0.51
C GLY A 3 -8.69 10.61 0.37
N ALA A 4 -9.72 11.22 -0.21
CA ALA A 4 -10.84 11.81 0.54
C ALA A 4 -11.54 10.77 1.44
N TYR A 5 -11.81 9.58 0.89
CA TYR A 5 -12.40 8.46 1.64
C TYR A 5 -11.49 8.03 2.80
N THR A 6 -10.17 7.97 2.57
CA THR A 6 -9.20 7.64 3.62
C THR A 6 -9.14 8.73 4.69
N ARG A 7 -9.20 10.01 4.32
CA ARG A 7 -9.26 11.11 5.28
C ARG A 7 -10.49 10.99 6.17
N GLU A 8 -11.67 10.76 5.59
CA GLU A 8 -12.93 10.72 6.33
C GLU A 8 -13.06 9.47 7.20
N HIS A 9 -12.81 8.29 6.64
CA HIS A 9 -13.14 7.02 7.31
C HIS A 9 -11.97 6.37 8.07
N PHE A 10 -10.72 6.79 7.82
CA PHE A 10 -9.56 6.30 8.57
C PHE A 10 -9.04 7.37 9.53
N PHE A 11 -8.57 8.51 9.01
CA PHE A 11 -8.05 9.58 9.85
C PHE A 11 -9.14 10.33 10.62
N GLY A 12 -10.34 10.47 10.04
CA GLY A 12 -11.49 11.15 10.65
C GLY A 12 -12.16 10.37 11.78
N LYS A 13 -11.68 9.15 12.11
CA LYS A 13 -12.18 8.38 13.26
C LYS A 13 -11.88 9.06 14.59
N TYR A 14 -10.76 9.78 14.68
CA TYR A 14 -10.31 10.50 15.88
C TYR A 14 -9.78 11.88 15.48
N GLU A 15 -10.05 12.90 16.29
CA GLU A 15 -9.71 14.28 15.95
C GLU A 15 -8.19 14.48 15.86
N GLU A 16 -7.42 13.80 16.70
CA GLU A 16 -5.96 13.83 16.71
C GLU A 16 -5.40 13.29 15.39
N LEU A 17 -5.95 12.18 14.88
CA LEU A 17 -5.51 11.59 13.61
C LEU A 17 -5.88 12.47 12.42
N LYS A 18 -7.03 13.13 12.47
CA LYS A 18 -7.45 14.09 11.45
C LYS A 18 -6.54 15.31 11.42
N GLN A 19 -6.15 15.81 12.59
CA GLN A 19 -5.19 16.91 12.73
C GLN A 19 -3.81 16.55 12.17
N MET A 20 -3.34 15.32 12.37
CA MET A 20 -2.06 14.84 11.81
C MET A 20 -1.96 14.97 10.29
N VAL A 21 -3.07 14.87 9.56
CA VAL A 21 -3.10 14.95 8.09
C VAL A 21 -3.74 16.24 7.56
N SER A 22 -4.01 17.21 8.45
CA SER A 22 -4.68 18.48 8.10
C SER A 22 -3.92 19.31 7.06
N HIS A 23 -2.59 19.20 7.03
CA HIS A 23 -1.70 19.90 6.12
C HIS A 23 -1.48 19.17 4.78
N LEU A 24 -1.99 17.94 4.64
CA LEU A 24 -1.85 17.13 3.42
C LEU A 24 -3.07 17.32 2.53
N SER A 25 -2.88 17.33 1.21
CA SER A 25 -4.00 17.23 0.26
C SER A 25 -4.55 15.80 0.20
N ASP A 26 -5.73 15.60 -0.40
CA ASP A 26 -6.27 14.25 -0.59
C ASP A 26 -5.39 13.41 -1.53
N GLU A 27 -4.72 14.03 -2.49
CA GLU A 27 -3.76 13.35 -3.36
C GLU A 27 -2.52 12.89 -2.57
N ASP A 28 -2.03 13.70 -1.63
CA ASP A 28 -0.92 13.31 -0.75
C ASP A 28 -1.31 12.15 0.16
N ILE A 29 -2.53 12.18 0.73
CA ILE A 29 -3.07 11.07 1.52
C ILE A 29 -3.21 9.81 0.67
N TRP A 30 -3.62 9.95 -0.59
CA TRP A 30 -3.73 8.83 -1.52
C TRP A 30 -2.37 8.19 -1.83
N ARG A 31 -1.31 8.99 -1.90
CA ARG A 31 0.07 8.54 -2.17
C ARG A 31 0.76 7.89 -0.98
N LEU A 32 0.16 7.88 0.21
CA LEU A 32 0.72 7.19 1.38
C LEU A 32 0.88 5.69 1.12
N ASN A 33 2.12 5.29 0.84
CA ASN A 33 2.43 3.94 0.35
C ASN A 33 2.54 2.92 1.50
N ARG A 34 2.41 1.62 1.17
CA ARG A 34 2.57 0.53 2.13
C ARG A 34 4.05 0.15 2.27
N GLY A 35 4.44 -0.26 3.48
CA GLY A 35 5.85 -0.58 3.76
C GLY A 35 6.44 -1.71 2.92
N GLY A 36 5.62 -2.63 2.41
CA GLY A 36 6.06 -3.69 1.49
C GLY A 36 6.45 -3.21 0.09
N HIS A 37 6.10 -1.96 -0.27
CA HIS A 37 6.39 -1.35 -1.57
C HIS A 37 7.45 -0.24 -1.48
N ASP A 38 8.06 -0.08 -0.31
CA ASP A 38 9.12 0.89 -0.05
C ASP A 38 10.47 0.16 0.03
N PRO A 39 11.36 0.32 -0.96
CA PRO A 39 12.65 -0.38 -1.01
C PRO A 39 13.53 -0.10 0.20
N HIS A 40 13.46 1.10 0.79
CA HIS A 40 14.25 1.44 1.97
C HIS A 40 13.77 0.66 3.19
N LYS A 41 12.45 0.52 3.37
CA LYS A 41 11.87 -0.27 4.47
C LYS A 41 12.16 -1.76 4.32
N ILE A 42 12.06 -2.28 3.09
CA ILE A 42 12.41 -3.68 2.80
C ILE A 42 13.89 -3.93 3.08
N TYR A 43 14.78 -3.09 2.57
CA TYR A 43 16.21 -3.21 2.82
C TYR A 43 16.54 -3.17 4.32
N ALA A 44 15.97 -2.21 5.06
CA ALA A 44 16.18 -2.10 6.50
C ALA A 44 15.74 -3.37 7.25
N ALA A 45 14.60 -3.97 6.87
CA ALA A 45 14.12 -5.22 7.46
C ALA A 45 15.07 -6.40 7.19
N TYR A 46 15.56 -6.55 5.96
CA TYR A 46 16.55 -7.60 5.62
C TYR A 46 17.90 -7.36 6.30
N ALA A 47 18.36 -6.12 6.37
CA ALA A 47 19.61 -5.76 7.05
C ALA A 47 19.54 -6.06 8.55
N ALA A 48 18.38 -5.86 9.19
CA ALA A 48 18.15 -6.24 10.58
C ALA A 48 18.12 -7.77 10.75
N ALA A 49 17.40 -8.47 9.87
CA ALA A 49 17.26 -9.94 9.92
C ALA A 49 18.61 -10.66 9.73
N THR A 50 19.46 -10.18 8.82
CA THR A 50 20.79 -10.79 8.55
C THR A 50 21.79 -10.59 9.68
N LYS A 51 21.61 -9.55 10.51
CA LYS A 51 22.43 -9.31 11.71
C LYS A 51 21.90 -10.02 12.95
N HIS A 52 20.70 -10.57 12.90
CA HIS A 52 20.05 -11.21 14.03
C HIS A 52 20.58 -12.63 14.25
N THR A 53 20.81 -13.00 15.51
CA THR A 53 21.35 -14.30 15.92
C THR A 53 20.56 -14.87 17.09
N GLY A 54 20.48 -16.18 17.19
CA GLY A 54 19.83 -16.89 18.31
C GLY A 54 18.48 -17.51 17.96
N GLN A 55 17.80 -17.02 16.92
CA GLN A 55 16.53 -17.55 16.46
C GLN A 55 16.20 -17.11 15.01
N PRO A 56 15.26 -17.78 14.32
CA PRO A 56 14.79 -17.35 13.02
C PRO A 56 14.08 -15.98 13.06
N THR A 57 14.17 -15.24 11.97
CA THR A 57 13.44 -13.97 11.77
C THR A 57 12.35 -14.14 10.71
N VAL A 58 11.16 -13.61 10.98
CA VAL A 58 10.04 -13.54 10.03
C VAL A 58 9.75 -12.08 9.70
N ILE A 59 9.76 -11.73 8.40
CA ILE A 59 9.43 -10.39 7.91
C ILE A 59 8.00 -10.43 7.33
N LEU A 60 7.08 -9.67 7.91
CA LEU A 60 5.70 -9.53 7.44
C LEU A 60 5.54 -8.26 6.59
N ALA A 61 5.81 -8.36 5.29
CA ALA A 61 5.71 -7.24 4.36
C ALA A 61 4.26 -6.94 3.97
N LYS A 62 3.74 -5.77 4.35
CA LYS A 62 2.40 -5.31 3.98
C LYS A 62 2.41 -4.74 2.56
N THR A 63 1.84 -5.46 1.59
CA THR A 63 1.76 -5.04 0.17
C THR A 63 0.32 -4.72 -0.25
N VAL A 64 0.14 -4.20 -1.47
CA VAL A 64 -1.16 -4.12 -2.18
C VAL A 64 -1.19 -5.23 -3.23
N LYS A 65 -2.25 -6.05 -3.24
CA LYS A 65 -2.47 -7.05 -4.30
C LYS A 65 -2.81 -6.32 -5.62
N GLY A 66 -2.09 -6.63 -6.69
CA GLY A 66 -2.27 -5.98 -8.00
C GLY A 66 -1.71 -4.56 -8.08
N TYR A 67 -0.68 -4.25 -7.28
CA TYR A 67 -0.02 -2.94 -7.30
C TYR A 67 0.47 -2.57 -8.71
N GLY A 68 0.13 -1.37 -9.18
CA GLY A 68 0.48 -0.91 -10.52
C GLY A 68 -0.43 -1.42 -11.65
N MET A 69 -1.49 -2.18 -11.34
CA MET A 69 -2.46 -2.65 -12.36
C MET A 69 -3.67 -1.71 -12.53
N GLY A 70 -3.67 -0.54 -11.89
CA GLY A 70 -4.75 0.45 -11.99
C GLY A 70 -6.15 -0.13 -11.73
N VAL A 71 -7.12 0.31 -12.54
CA VAL A 71 -8.54 -0.11 -12.46
C VAL A 71 -8.73 -1.62 -12.68
N ALA A 72 -7.78 -2.27 -13.35
CA ALA A 72 -7.85 -3.66 -13.77
C ALA A 72 -7.61 -4.67 -12.65
N GLY A 73 -7.07 -4.29 -11.49
CA GLY A 73 -6.87 -5.27 -10.42
C GLY A 73 -6.34 -4.81 -9.08
N GLU A 74 -6.01 -3.53 -8.90
CA GLU A 74 -5.44 -3.08 -7.64
C GLU A 74 -6.47 -3.11 -6.50
N GLY A 75 -6.18 -3.91 -5.47
CA GLY A 75 -7.04 -4.04 -4.29
C GLY A 75 -8.34 -4.85 -4.49
N LYS A 76 -8.51 -5.55 -5.62
CA LYS A 76 -9.65 -6.46 -5.87
C LYS A 76 -9.23 -7.93 -5.71
N ASN A 77 -10.03 -8.73 -5.01
CA ASN A 77 -9.92 -10.21 -5.02
C ASN A 77 -10.60 -10.78 -6.27
N ILE A 78 -10.06 -10.45 -7.45
CA ILE A 78 -10.49 -11.05 -8.73
C ILE A 78 -9.88 -12.44 -8.88
N THR A 79 -10.69 -13.40 -9.34
CA THR A 79 -10.29 -14.78 -9.60
C THR A 79 -9.40 -14.87 -10.84
N HIS A 80 -8.52 -15.88 -10.88
CA HIS A 80 -7.59 -16.14 -12.00
C HIS A 80 -8.29 -16.35 -13.36
N SER A 81 -9.61 -16.53 -13.39
CA SER A 81 -10.40 -16.86 -14.57
C SER A 81 -10.68 -15.67 -15.50
N GLN A 82 -10.47 -14.43 -15.06
CA GLN A 82 -10.64 -13.24 -15.91
C GLN A 82 -9.35 -12.83 -16.62
N LYS A 83 -8.72 -13.79 -17.33
CA LYS A 83 -7.62 -13.55 -18.27
C LYS A 83 -8.14 -12.88 -19.56
N LYS A 84 -8.81 -11.74 -19.45
CA LYS A 84 -9.08 -10.82 -20.56
C LYS A 84 -8.72 -9.42 -20.10
N MET A 85 -7.42 -9.15 -20.07
CA MET A 85 -6.92 -7.77 -20.06
C MET A 85 -7.30 -7.18 -21.40
N GLY A 86 -8.26 -6.25 -21.42
CA GLY A 86 -8.50 -5.45 -22.62
C GLY A 86 -7.25 -4.64 -22.95
N GLU A 87 -6.94 -4.47 -24.24
CA GLU A 87 -5.73 -3.79 -24.73
C GLU A 87 -5.51 -2.39 -24.13
N GLN A 88 -6.57 -1.78 -23.61
CA GLN A 88 -6.55 -0.49 -22.92
C GLN A 88 -5.78 -0.51 -21.59
N ALA A 89 -5.62 -1.66 -20.93
CA ALA A 89 -4.93 -1.79 -19.65
C ALA A 89 -3.39 -1.90 -19.76
N LEU A 90 -2.84 -1.89 -20.99
CA LEU A 90 -1.39 -1.98 -21.26
C LEU A 90 -0.72 -0.61 -21.50
N ARG A 91 -1.49 0.48 -21.51
CA ARG A 91 -1.01 1.81 -21.92
C ARG A 91 -0.74 2.80 -20.77
N ASP A 92 -1.09 2.45 -19.55
CA ASP A 92 -0.87 3.28 -18.34
C ASP A 92 0.11 2.57 -17.39
#